data_AF-A0A7S2WUN3-F1
#
_entry.id   AF-A0A7S2WUN3-F1
#
_cell.length_a   1.000
_cell.length_b   1.000
_cell.length_c   1.000
_cell.angle_alpha   90.00
_cell.angle_beta   90.00
_cell.angle_gamma   90.00
#
_symmetry.space_group_name_H-M   'P 1'
#
loop_
_entity.id
_entity.type
_entity.pdbx_description
1 polymer ?
#
loop_
_entity_poly.entity_id
_entity_poly.type
_entity_poly.pdbx_seq_one_letter_code
_entity_poly.pdbx_strand_id
1 'polypeptide(L)'
;TMTRLATNDEASITMAAQGMFVFMKAVAEHLEDTQLLAIIFELFGELAFILDNLQTIIHFGGLKLVCDTIELYQHDGLLLVKAMQTLDNLISAQAEYAFVAERRGVDRMLTDIMNTYAQDPQVLSVAETTKLSLQAQLRVADRDNAKTHKAFLYARLGRQYVNLENSRGKKRVSILRDDYGSVVDPLQEYREFLSQGVAVKVYVRGQTVAKVIRPSSAWDALLLRDEGQRTSLSQIVPPRVLLKNIGSIEPGAGKGHARRGLLAASHAKDSHCFTLTSLLSGGSVISSRTRSRSSSTTARQNSSSLSTPPSSSILRPQVGGVVYGEVNSEEIRDRLVDAVRAMLSVMRQTQRLLRPPAEAEEEE
;
A
#
# COMPACT_ATOMS: atom_id res chain seq x y z
N THR A 1 23.14 -2.41 -25.79
CA THR A 1 24.31 -2.66 -24.90
C THR A 1 23.91 -2.71 -23.44
N MET A 2 23.06 -1.80 -22.94
CA MET A 2 22.53 -1.88 -21.56
C MET A 2 21.68 -3.13 -21.30
N THR A 3 20.87 -3.57 -22.28
CA THR A 3 20.09 -4.82 -22.20
C THR A 3 20.96 -6.06 -21.91
N ARG A 4 22.22 -6.07 -22.40
CA ARG A 4 23.16 -7.15 -22.12
C ARG A 4 23.80 -7.06 -20.74
N LEU A 5 23.84 -5.86 -20.15
CA LEU A 5 24.34 -5.67 -18.78
C LEU A 5 23.27 -6.03 -17.74
N ALA A 6 21.99 -5.95 -18.12
CA ALA A 6 20.87 -6.34 -17.27
C ALA A 6 20.82 -7.86 -16.96
N THR A 7 21.62 -8.68 -17.65
CA THR A 7 21.75 -10.13 -17.36
C THR A 7 22.59 -10.44 -16.12
N ASN A 8 23.33 -9.45 -15.60
CA ASN A 8 23.99 -9.55 -14.30
C ASN A 8 23.09 -8.91 -13.25
N ASP A 9 22.66 -9.69 -12.25
CA ASP A 9 21.70 -9.24 -11.25
C ASP A 9 22.14 -7.99 -10.48
N GLU A 10 23.41 -7.91 -10.07
CA GLU A 10 23.95 -6.77 -9.31
C GLU A 10 24.01 -5.50 -10.17
N ALA A 11 24.45 -5.62 -11.42
CA ALA A 11 24.46 -4.52 -12.37
C ALA A 11 23.03 -4.06 -12.71
N SER A 12 22.11 -5.01 -12.85
CA SER A 12 20.68 -4.79 -13.12
C SER A 12 20.02 -4.03 -11.96
N ILE A 13 20.28 -4.44 -10.71
CA ILE A 13 19.81 -3.75 -9.50
C ILE A 13 20.34 -2.32 -9.42
N THR A 14 21.64 -2.14 -9.66
CA THR A 14 22.27 -0.82 -9.65
C THR A 14 21.68 0.07 -10.75
N MET A 15 21.47 -0.47 -11.95
CA MET A 15 20.88 0.22 -13.09
C MET A 15 19.44 0.64 -12.82
N ALA A 16 18.62 -0.21 -12.20
CA ALA A 16 17.27 0.16 -11.83
C ALA A 16 17.27 1.23 -10.73
N ALA A 17 18.04 1.04 -9.65
CA ALA A 17 18.05 1.95 -8.51
C ALA A 17 18.54 3.37 -8.89
N GLN A 18 19.57 3.48 -9.72
CA GLN A 18 20.18 4.76 -10.07
C GLN A 18 19.70 5.31 -11.42
N GLY A 19 19.37 4.44 -12.37
CA GLY A 19 19.05 4.80 -13.75
C GLY A 19 17.57 4.99 -14.04
N MET A 20 16.65 4.44 -13.22
CA MET A 20 15.22 4.49 -13.52
C MET A 20 14.69 5.91 -13.71
N PHE A 21 15.15 6.85 -12.87
CA PHE A 21 14.81 8.26 -13.02
C PHE A 21 15.24 8.82 -14.38
N VAL A 22 16.47 8.52 -14.82
CA VAL A 22 17.02 8.97 -16.11
C VAL A 22 16.22 8.36 -17.26
N PHE A 23 15.83 7.08 -17.16
CA PHE A 23 15.00 6.43 -18.17
C PHE A 23 13.61 7.06 -18.28
N MET A 24 12.95 7.34 -17.14
CA MET A 24 11.66 8.05 -17.16
C MET A 24 11.79 9.45 -17.76
N LYS A 25 12.91 10.14 -17.48
CA LYS A 25 13.24 11.44 -18.09
C LYS A 25 13.42 11.35 -19.59
N ALA A 26 14.17 10.37 -20.07
CA ALA A 26 14.35 10.13 -21.50
C ALA A 26 13.00 9.85 -22.20
N VAL A 27 12.13 9.04 -21.60
CA VAL A 27 10.79 8.79 -22.15
C VAL A 27 9.96 10.07 -22.22
N ALA A 28 10.01 10.90 -21.18
CA ALA A 28 9.29 12.16 -21.14
C ALA A 28 9.76 13.17 -22.20
N GLU A 29 11.07 13.26 -22.41
CA GLU A 29 11.70 14.19 -23.36
C GLU A 29 11.56 13.71 -24.82
N HIS A 30 11.45 12.40 -25.04
CA HIS A 30 11.46 11.78 -26.37
C HIS A 30 10.22 10.93 -26.66
N LEU A 31 9.04 11.38 -26.23
CA LEU A 31 7.78 10.66 -26.49
C LEU A 31 7.49 10.39 -27.98
N GLU A 32 7.97 11.26 -28.87
CA GLU A 32 7.71 11.13 -30.30
C GLU A 32 8.65 10.11 -30.97
N ASP A 33 9.74 9.73 -30.32
CA ASP A 33 10.70 8.74 -30.82
C ASP A 33 10.27 7.33 -30.41
N THR A 34 9.42 6.71 -31.22
CA THR A 34 8.87 5.37 -30.93
C THR A 34 9.94 4.28 -30.92
N GLN A 35 11.07 4.48 -31.60
CA GLN A 35 12.19 3.54 -31.58
C GLN A 35 12.91 3.58 -30.22
N LEU A 36 13.20 4.78 -29.72
CA LEU A 36 13.79 4.94 -28.40
C LEU A 36 12.85 4.40 -27.30
N LEU A 37 11.55 4.68 -27.39
CA LEU A 37 10.56 4.13 -26.46
C LEU A 37 10.55 2.60 -26.47
N ALA A 38 10.59 1.98 -27.65
CA ALA A 38 10.65 0.53 -27.79
C ALA A 38 11.90 -0.07 -27.11
N ILE A 39 13.06 0.58 -27.25
CA ILE A 39 14.31 0.16 -26.60
C ILE A 39 14.21 0.29 -25.07
N ILE A 40 13.63 1.39 -24.57
CA ILE A 40 13.45 1.60 -23.13
C ILE A 40 12.47 0.58 -22.54
N PHE A 41 11.39 0.25 -23.24
CA PHE A 41 10.44 -0.78 -22.81
C PHE A 41 11.02 -2.18 -22.85
N GLU A 42 11.83 -2.50 -23.85
CA GLU A 42 12.61 -3.74 -23.87
C GLU A 42 13.52 -3.82 -22.63
N LEU A 43 14.23 -2.74 -22.30
CA LEU A 43 15.03 -2.68 -21.07
C LEU A 43 14.18 -2.86 -19.81
N PHE A 44 13.01 -2.21 -19.72
CA PHE A 44 12.11 -2.38 -18.57
C PHE A 44 11.60 -3.83 -18.45
N GLY A 45 11.31 -4.48 -19.59
CA GLY A 45 10.90 -5.87 -19.63
C GLY A 45 11.97 -6.81 -19.06
N GLU A 46 13.24 -6.57 -19.40
CA GLU A 46 14.38 -7.33 -18.86
C GLU A 46 14.63 -7.03 -17.38
N LEU A 47 14.58 -5.75 -16.98
CA LEU A 47 14.77 -5.37 -15.58
C LEU A 47 13.66 -5.94 -14.67
N ALA A 48 12.44 -6.09 -15.19
CA ALA A 48 11.28 -6.59 -14.45
C ALA A 48 11.39 -8.06 -13.98
N PHE A 49 12.34 -8.84 -14.50
CA PHE A 49 12.60 -10.20 -14.03
C PHE A 49 13.16 -10.24 -12.59
N ILE A 50 13.76 -9.15 -12.12
CA ILE A 50 14.24 -9.02 -10.74
C ILE A 50 13.20 -8.27 -9.91
N LEU A 51 12.76 -8.87 -8.80
CA LEU A 51 11.65 -8.36 -8.00
C LEU A 51 11.88 -6.96 -7.42
N ASP A 52 13.13 -6.64 -7.03
CA ASP A 52 13.49 -5.33 -6.49
C ASP A 52 13.48 -4.25 -7.58
N ASN A 53 13.92 -4.60 -8.79
CA ASN A 53 13.86 -3.73 -9.97
C ASN A 53 12.42 -3.47 -10.37
N LEU A 54 11.58 -4.51 -10.35
CA LEU A 54 10.16 -4.39 -10.60
C LEU A 54 9.52 -3.38 -9.65
N GLN A 55 9.75 -3.48 -8.34
CA GLN A 55 9.26 -2.49 -7.37
C GLN A 55 9.72 -1.06 -7.71
N THR A 56 10.98 -0.93 -8.14
CA THR A 56 11.55 0.35 -8.58
C THR A 56 10.84 0.89 -9.83
N ILE A 57 10.64 0.07 -10.85
CA ILE A 57 9.91 0.43 -12.09
C ILE A 57 8.49 0.92 -11.73
N ILE A 58 7.76 0.18 -10.90
CA ILE A 58 6.40 0.55 -10.51
C ILE A 58 6.40 1.84 -9.68
N HIS A 59 7.36 2.02 -8.77
CA HIS A 59 7.50 3.22 -7.94
C HIS A 59 7.67 4.49 -8.79
N PHE A 60 8.50 4.42 -9.84
CA PHE A 60 8.70 5.52 -10.79
C PHE A 60 7.58 5.65 -11.83
N GLY A 61 6.50 4.89 -11.71
CA GLY A 61 5.33 5.00 -12.60
C GLY A 61 5.44 4.21 -13.91
N GLY A 62 6.35 3.23 -14.01
CA GLY A 62 6.52 2.43 -15.23
C GLY A 62 5.26 1.72 -15.69
N LEU A 63 4.45 1.15 -14.78
CA LEU A 63 3.17 0.53 -15.17
C LEU A 63 2.18 1.54 -15.77
N LYS A 64 2.13 2.76 -15.19
CA LYS A 64 1.32 3.85 -15.74
C LYS A 64 1.79 4.18 -17.15
N LEU A 65 3.08 4.44 -17.29
CA LEU A 65 3.70 4.81 -18.55
C LEU A 65 3.42 3.77 -19.64
N VAL A 66 3.61 2.48 -19.35
CA VAL A 66 3.35 1.39 -20.30
C VAL A 66 1.88 1.37 -20.74
N CYS A 67 0.93 1.45 -19.80
CA CYS A 67 -0.50 1.48 -20.14
C CYS A 67 -0.86 2.71 -20.99
N ASP A 68 -0.39 3.88 -20.59
CA ASP A 68 -0.66 5.14 -21.28
C ASP A 68 -0.04 5.11 -22.71
N THR A 69 1.13 4.49 -22.89
CA THR A 69 1.74 4.32 -24.22
C THR A 69 0.97 3.36 -25.12
N ILE A 70 0.46 2.25 -24.58
CA ILE A 70 -0.42 1.32 -25.33
C ILE A 70 -1.66 2.05 -25.84
N GLU A 71 -2.25 2.91 -25.00
CA GLU A 71 -3.41 3.72 -25.37
C GLU A 71 -3.08 4.82 -26.41
N LEU A 72 -1.92 5.47 -26.28
CA LEU A 72 -1.54 6.62 -27.12
C LEU A 72 -0.93 6.25 -28.48
N TYR A 73 -0.37 5.05 -28.61
CA TYR A 73 0.38 4.60 -29.80
C TYR A 73 -0.24 3.34 -30.39
N GLN A 74 -1.57 3.26 -30.37
CA GLN A 74 -2.31 2.13 -30.91
C GLN A 74 -2.00 1.82 -32.37
N HIS A 75 -1.46 2.76 -33.16
CA HIS A 75 -1.14 2.57 -34.58
C HIS A 75 0.28 2.05 -34.86
N ASP A 76 1.19 2.13 -33.89
CA ASP A 76 2.58 1.67 -34.06
C ASP A 76 2.71 0.24 -33.54
N GLY A 77 2.56 -0.74 -34.43
CA GLY A 77 2.56 -2.16 -34.07
C GLY A 77 3.84 -2.63 -33.35
N LEU A 78 5.01 -2.06 -33.71
CA LEU A 78 6.29 -2.45 -33.11
C LEU A 78 6.38 -1.95 -31.66
N LEU A 79 6.07 -0.68 -31.43
CA LEU A 79 6.05 -0.11 -30.09
C LEU A 79 4.96 -0.77 -29.22
N LEU A 80 3.80 -1.04 -29.82
CA LEU A 80 2.68 -1.71 -29.15
C LEU A 80 3.06 -3.11 -28.65
N VAL A 81 3.72 -3.91 -29.50
CA VAL A 81 4.25 -5.23 -29.11
C VAL A 81 5.22 -5.12 -27.94
N LYS A 82 6.18 -4.20 -28.00
CA LYS A 82 7.16 -4.01 -26.93
C LYS A 82 6.49 -3.57 -25.62
N ALA A 83 5.58 -2.61 -25.69
CA ALA A 83 4.84 -2.14 -24.52
C ALA A 83 3.99 -3.25 -23.89
N MET A 84 3.30 -4.07 -24.69
CA MET A 84 2.51 -5.20 -24.18
C MET A 84 3.37 -6.30 -23.58
N GLN A 85 4.53 -6.62 -24.18
CA GLN A 85 5.50 -7.56 -23.59
C GLN A 85 6.03 -7.06 -22.24
N THR A 86 6.36 -5.77 -22.14
CA THR A 86 6.75 -5.16 -20.85
C THR A 86 5.60 -5.25 -19.85
N LEU A 87 4.37 -4.94 -20.27
CA LEU A 87 3.19 -5.04 -19.42
C LEU A 87 2.99 -6.46 -18.88
N ASP A 88 3.12 -7.47 -19.74
CA ASP A 88 3.02 -8.89 -19.37
C ASP A 88 4.04 -9.26 -18.29
N ASN A 89 5.31 -8.85 -18.46
CA ASN A 89 6.35 -9.08 -17.46
C ASN A 89 6.01 -8.39 -16.12
N LEU A 90 5.52 -7.15 -16.15
CA LEU A 90 5.17 -6.39 -14.94
C LEU A 90 4.01 -7.04 -14.17
N ILE A 91 2.96 -7.47 -14.86
CA ILE A 91 1.75 -8.04 -14.21
C ILE A 91 1.95 -9.49 -13.80
N SER A 92 2.72 -10.27 -14.56
CA SER A 92 2.98 -11.69 -14.30
C SER A 92 3.82 -11.93 -13.04
N ALA A 93 4.62 -10.94 -12.64
CA ALA A 93 5.50 -11.08 -11.50
C ALA A 93 4.79 -10.97 -10.14
N GLN A 94 3.76 -10.12 -9.99
CA GLN A 94 2.97 -10.02 -8.76
C GLN A 94 1.49 -9.72 -9.03
N ALA A 95 0.61 -10.48 -8.39
CA ALA A 95 -0.84 -10.35 -8.51
C ALA A 95 -1.38 -8.95 -8.16
N GLU A 96 -0.69 -8.21 -7.27
CA GLU A 96 -1.09 -6.85 -6.93
C GLU A 96 -0.98 -5.88 -8.13
N TYR A 97 0.02 -6.06 -9.00
CA TYR A 97 0.21 -5.21 -10.18
C TYR A 97 -0.82 -5.51 -11.26
N ALA A 98 -1.20 -6.78 -11.43
CA ALA A 98 -2.32 -7.17 -12.28
C ALA A 98 -3.64 -6.49 -11.86
N PHE A 99 -3.93 -6.44 -10.55
CA PHE A 99 -5.11 -5.74 -10.06
C PHE A 99 -5.07 -4.22 -10.31
N VAL A 100 -3.89 -3.60 -10.18
CA VAL A 100 -3.71 -2.19 -10.54
C VAL A 100 -3.93 -1.97 -12.04
N ALA A 101 -3.38 -2.83 -12.89
CA ALA A 101 -3.58 -2.77 -14.34
C ALA A 101 -5.07 -2.91 -14.70
N GLU A 102 -5.78 -3.85 -14.09
CA GLU A 102 -7.22 -4.05 -14.30
C GLU A 102 -8.04 -2.81 -13.93
N ARG A 103 -7.68 -2.15 -12.82
CA ARG A 103 -8.31 -0.89 -12.41
C ARG A 103 -8.11 0.26 -13.40
N ARG A 104 -7.14 0.15 -14.31
CA ARG A 104 -6.93 1.08 -15.42
C ARG A 104 -7.64 0.65 -16.71
N GLY A 105 -8.37 -0.46 -16.69
CA GLY A 105 -9.11 -0.95 -17.85
C GLY A 105 -8.23 -1.68 -18.87
N VAL A 106 -7.11 -2.28 -18.45
CA VAL A 106 -6.20 -3.01 -19.36
C VAL A 106 -6.90 -4.18 -20.05
N ASP A 107 -7.79 -4.93 -19.40
CA ASP A 107 -8.52 -6.04 -20.07
C ASP A 107 -9.35 -5.55 -21.27
N ARG A 108 -10.04 -4.41 -21.10
CA ARG A 108 -10.77 -3.76 -22.20
C ARG A 108 -9.83 -3.28 -23.29
N MET A 109 -8.74 -2.60 -22.91
CA MET A 109 -7.74 -2.09 -23.84
C MET A 109 -7.12 -3.21 -24.70
N LEU A 110 -6.74 -4.34 -24.11
CA LEU A 110 -6.22 -5.50 -24.84
C LEU A 110 -7.27 -6.10 -25.78
N THR A 111 -8.54 -6.15 -25.35
CA THR A 111 -9.65 -6.61 -26.19
C THR A 111 -9.84 -5.73 -27.43
N ASP A 112 -9.78 -4.41 -27.24
CA ASP A 112 -9.90 -3.45 -28.34
C ASP A 112 -8.71 -3.62 -29.33
N ILE A 113 -7.48 -3.78 -28.83
CA ILE A 113 -6.30 -4.05 -29.66
C ILE A 113 -6.44 -5.36 -30.45
N MET A 114 -6.87 -6.45 -29.81
CA MET A 114 -7.07 -7.74 -30.50
C MET A 114 -8.07 -7.62 -31.66
N ASN A 115 -9.13 -6.82 -31.49
CA ASN A 115 -10.11 -6.58 -32.53
C ASN A 115 -9.54 -5.70 -33.67
N THR A 116 -8.79 -4.64 -33.32
CA THR A 116 -8.18 -3.74 -34.31
C THR A 116 -7.08 -4.43 -35.12
N TYR A 117 -6.28 -5.29 -34.48
CA TYR A 117 -5.12 -5.98 -35.05
C TYR A 117 -5.38 -7.45 -35.38
N ALA A 118 -6.64 -7.82 -35.67
CA ALA A 118 -7.02 -9.21 -35.94
C ALA A 118 -6.26 -9.87 -37.11
N GLN A 119 -5.67 -9.07 -38.00
CA GLN A 119 -4.89 -9.55 -39.15
C GLN A 119 -3.36 -9.51 -38.92
N ASP A 120 -2.90 -8.94 -37.80
CA ASP A 120 -1.49 -8.90 -37.44
C ASP A 120 -1.21 -10.02 -36.41
N PRO A 121 -0.63 -11.16 -36.83
CA PRO A 121 -0.45 -12.30 -35.96
C PRO A 121 0.51 -12.01 -34.79
N GLN A 122 1.44 -11.07 -34.96
CA GLN A 122 2.42 -10.74 -33.93
C GLN A 122 1.78 -9.92 -32.82
N VAL A 123 1.02 -8.87 -33.17
CA VAL A 123 0.30 -8.04 -32.20
C VAL A 123 -0.78 -8.88 -31.50
N LEU A 124 -1.54 -9.66 -32.25
CA LEU A 124 -2.60 -10.52 -31.71
C LEU A 124 -2.05 -11.53 -30.70
N SER A 125 -0.96 -12.23 -31.05
CA SER A 125 -0.35 -13.23 -30.16
C SER A 125 0.09 -12.62 -28.84
N VAL A 126 0.74 -11.44 -28.86
CA VAL A 126 1.22 -10.79 -27.64
C VAL A 126 0.06 -10.24 -26.80
N ALA A 127 -0.99 -9.70 -27.43
CA ALA A 127 -2.17 -9.23 -26.73
C ALA A 127 -2.90 -10.38 -26.02
N GLU A 128 -3.01 -11.54 -26.67
CA GLU A 128 -3.60 -12.76 -26.09
C GLU A 128 -2.81 -13.27 -24.88
N THR A 129 -1.48 -13.38 -25.00
CA THR A 129 -0.64 -13.85 -23.89
C THR A 129 -0.73 -12.89 -22.70
N THR A 130 -0.62 -11.58 -22.94
CA THR A 130 -0.73 -10.55 -21.90
C THR A 130 -2.08 -10.61 -21.20
N LYS A 131 -3.18 -10.79 -21.95
CA LYS A 131 -4.53 -10.90 -21.40
C LYS A 131 -4.70 -12.15 -20.54
N LEU A 132 -4.16 -13.29 -20.98
CA LEU A 132 -4.19 -14.53 -20.20
C LEU A 132 -3.42 -14.38 -18.88
N SER A 133 -2.23 -13.78 -18.92
CA SER A 133 -1.44 -13.48 -17.73
C SER A 133 -2.18 -12.58 -16.75
N LEU A 134 -2.79 -11.50 -17.25
CA LEU A 134 -3.63 -10.60 -16.45
C LEU A 134 -4.74 -11.39 -15.73
N GLN A 135 -5.51 -12.19 -16.45
CA GLN A 135 -6.62 -12.96 -15.89
C GLN A 135 -6.16 -14.03 -14.91
N ALA A 136 -5.02 -14.67 -15.17
CA ALA A 136 -4.44 -15.64 -14.24
C ALA A 136 -4.06 -14.97 -12.90
N GLN A 137 -3.39 -13.82 -12.96
CA GLN A 137 -2.95 -13.08 -11.79
C GLN A 137 -4.09 -12.44 -11.01
N LEU A 138 -5.16 -11.99 -11.69
CA LEU A 138 -6.38 -11.52 -11.01
C LEU A 138 -7.04 -12.63 -10.18
N ARG A 139 -7.08 -13.87 -10.69
CA ARG A 139 -7.59 -15.02 -9.91
C ARG A 139 -6.72 -15.33 -8.69
N VAL A 140 -5.40 -15.14 -8.79
CA VAL A 140 -4.48 -15.26 -7.65
C VAL A 140 -4.76 -14.16 -6.63
N ALA A 141 -4.89 -12.90 -7.07
CA ALA A 141 -5.20 -11.76 -6.20
C ALA A 141 -6.51 -11.97 -5.42
N ASP A 142 -7.55 -12.50 -6.08
CA ASP A 142 -8.84 -12.79 -5.47
C ASP A 142 -8.75 -13.88 -4.38
N ARG A 143 -7.94 -14.92 -4.61
CA ARG A 143 -7.73 -16.01 -3.64
C ARG A 143 -6.99 -15.53 -2.41
N ASP A 144 -5.96 -14.71 -2.60
CA ASP A 144 -5.10 -14.25 -1.50
C ASP A 144 -5.74 -13.13 -0.67
N ASN A 145 -6.95 -12.67 -1.05
CA ASN A 145 -7.53 -11.44 -0.51
C ASN A 145 -6.50 -10.30 -0.53
N ALA A 146 -5.63 -10.29 -1.55
CA ALA A 146 -4.57 -9.32 -1.72
C ALA A 146 -5.20 -7.98 -2.10
N LYS A 147 -5.84 -7.33 -1.13
CA LYS A 147 -6.37 -5.98 -1.24
C LYS A 147 -5.22 -5.01 -1.18
N THR A 148 -4.42 -5.00 -2.25
CA THR A 148 -4.07 -3.82 -3.06
C THR A 148 -3.82 -2.51 -2.35
N HIS A 149 -3.05 -2.53 -1.27
CA HIS A 149 -2.57 -1.29 -0.68
C HIS A 149 -1.17 -0.91 -1.19
N LYS A 150 -0.23 -1.85 -1.33
CA LYS A 150 1.16 -1.55 -1.69
C LYS A 150 1.30 -1.19 -3.18
N ALA A 151 0.80 -2.03 -4.09
CA ALA A 151 0.80 -1.70 -5.51
C ALA A 151 0.01 -0.42 -5.85
N PHE A 152 -1.12 -0.16 -5.18
CA PHE A 152 -1.85 1.10 -5.37
C PHE A 152 -1.04 2.30 -4.92
N LEU A 153 -0.34 2.19 -3.78
CA LEU A 153 0.50 3.26 -3.28
C LEU A 153 1.62 3.57 -4.29
N TYR A 154 2.30 2.53 -4.81
CA TYR A 154 3.33 2.73 -5.83
C TYR A 154 2.77 3.28 -7.14
N ALA A 155 1.65 2.75 -7.63
CA ALA A 155 1.01 3.27 -8.85
C ALA A 155 0.54 4.71 -8.69
N ARG A 156 0.20 5.13 -7.46
CA ARG A 156 -0.19 6.50 -7.14
C ARG A 156 1.03 7.42 -7.01
N LEU A 157 2.13 6.97 -6.39
CA LEU A 157 3.42 7.69 -6.40
C LEU A 157 3.90 7.89 -7.84
N GLY A 158 3.79 6.87 -8.68
CA GLY A 158 4.08 6.95 -10.12
C GLY A 158 3.31 8.03 -10.87
N ARG A 159 2.11 8.44 -10.41
CA ARG A 159 1.36 9.56 -11.03
C ARG A 159 2.08 10.90 -10.91
N GLN A 160 2.93 11.06 -9.88
CA GLN A 160 3.70 12.28 -9.69
C GLN A 160 4.87 12.38 -10.67
N TYR A 161 5.40 11.24 -11.13
CA TYR A 161 6.58 11.20 -12.00
C TYR A 161 6.24 11.27 -13.48
N VAL A 162 5.13 10.66 -13.91
CA VAL A 162 4.77 10.58 -15.32
C VAL A 162 3.29 10.95 -15.47
N ASN A 163 3.00 12.15 -15.96
CA ASN A 163 1.66 12.52 -16.41
C ASN A 163 1.68 12.78 -17.91
N LEU A 164 1.13 11.84 -18.68
CA LEU A 164 0.91 11.95 -20.11
C LEU A 164 -0.43 12.64 -20.32
N GLU A 165 -0.42 13.97 -20.43
CA GLU A 165 -1.64 14.71 -20.75
C GLU A 165 -1.69 15.08 -22.23
N ASN A 166 -2.82 14.77 -22.85
CA ASN A 166 -3.17 15.23 -24.20
C ASN A 166 -3.67 16.69 -24.13
N SER A 167 -2.78 17.61 -23.79
CA SER A 167 -3.09 19.04 -23.78
C SER A 167 -2.99 19.63 -25.19
N ARG A 168 -4.14 19.91 -25.82
CA ARG A 168 -4.24 20.69 -27.09
C ARG A 168 -3.34 20.21 -28.24
N GLY A 169 -3.32 18.89 -28.49
CA GLY A 169 -2.61 18.30 -29.63
C GLY A 169 -1.08 18.29 -29.51
N LYS A 170 -0.50 18.73 -28.38
CA LYS A 170 0.92 18.51 -28.06
C LYS A 170 1.01 17.61 -26.84
N LYS A 171 1.48 16.39 -27.04
CA LYS A 171 1.78 15.43 -25.98
C LYS A 171 2.89 16.05 -25.12
N ARG A 172 2.61 16.34 -23.84
CA ARG A 172 3.63 16.78 -22.88
C ARG A 172 3.63 15.84 -21.69
N VAL A 173 4.79 15.26 -21.38
CA VAL A 173 5.03 14.71 -20.04
C VAL A 173 5.57 15.82 -19.17
N SER A 174 4.88 16.12 -18.08
CA SER A 174 5.50 16.87 -16.99
C SER A 174 6.12 15.88 -16.03
N ILE A 175 7.45 15.90 -15.92
CA ILE A 175 8.15 15.33 -14.77
C ILE A 175 8.15 16.42 -13.71
N LEU A 176 7.52 16.17 -12.56
CA LEU A 176 7.62 17.08 -11.41
C LEU A 176 9.09 17.18 -11.00
N ARG A 177 9.57 18.42 -10.86
CA ARG A 177 10.99 18.83 -10.79
C ARG A 177 11.85 18.02 -9.80
N ASP A 178 13.14 17.99 -10.17
CA ASP A 178 14.35 17.43 -9.53
C ASP A 178 14.66 17.88 -8.08
N ASP A 179 13.70 18.39 -7.30
CA ASP A 179 13.95 18.85 -5.92
C ASP A 179 13.97 17.69 -4.90
N TYR A 180 14.20 16.46 -5.36
CA TYR A 180 14.54 15.32 -4.51
C TYR A 180 16.04 15.36 -4.19
N GLY A 181 16.50 16.44 -3.54
CA GLY A 181 17.69 16.35 -2.71
C GLY A 181 17.46 15.19 -1.75
N SER A 182 18.34 14.18 -1.77
CA SER A 182 18.19 12.86 -1.13
C SER A 182 17.00 12.81 -0.18
N VAL A 183 15.85 12.32 -0.62
CA VAL A 183 14.70 12.19 0.28
C VAL A 183 15.06 11.09 1.27
N VAL A 184 15.74 11.52 2.33
CA VAL A 184 16.05 10.73 3.50
C VAL A 184 14.70 10.23 3.95
N ASP A 185 14.50 8.92 3.87
CA ASP A 185 13.29 8.30 4.34
C ASP A 185 13.08 8.75 5.80
N PRO A 186 12.06 9.56 6.10
CA PRO A 186 11.88 10.12 7.44
C PRO A 186 11.54 9.03 8.47
N LEU A 187 11.32 7.79 8.03
CA LEU A 187 11.11 6.62 8.87
C LEU A 187 12.34 5.72 9.00
N GLN A 188 13.45 6.04 8.32
CA GLN A 188 14.63 5.17 8.25
C GLN A 188 15.13 4.76 9.64
N GLU A 189 15.25 5.73 10.56
CA GLU A 189 15.71 5.53 11.94
C GLU A 189 14.73 4.72 12.82
N TYR A 190 13.46 4.64 12.42
CA TYR A 190 12.39 3.94 13.15
C TYR A 190 12.05 2.58 12.55
N ARG A 191 12.50 2.22 11.35
CA ARG A 191 12.09 0.98 10.66
C ARG A 191 12.36 -0.27 11.48
N GLU A 192 13.57 -0.40 12.03
CA GLU A 192 13.94 -1.55 12.83
C GLU A 192 13.05 -1.65 14.08
N PHE A 193 12.92 -0.55 14.81
CA PHE A 193 12.07 -0.44 16.00
C PHE A 193 10.60 -0.78 15.72
N LEU A 194 10.03 -0.24 14.65
CA LEU A 194 8.64 -0.49 14.26
C LEU A 194 8.40 -1.92 13.75
N SER A 195 9.36 -2.51 13.04
CA SER A 195 9.24 -3.88 12.50
C SER A 195 9.25 -4.94 13.60
N GLN A 196 10.07 -4.75 14.64
CA GLN A 196 10.06 -5.59 15.85
C GLN A 196 8.71 -5.49 16.58
N GLY A 197 8.13 -4.29 16.58
CA GLY A 197 6.87 -3.96 17.25
C GLY A 197 7.08 -3.61 18.71
N VAL A 198 6.18 -2.79 19.23
CA VAL A 198 6.31 -2.21 20.57
C VAL A 198 5.28 -2.83 21.50
N ALA A 199 5.74 -3.50 22.56
CA ALA A 199 4.88 -4.00 23.61
C ALA A 199 4.28 -2.83 24.39
N VAL A 200 2.95 -2.80 24.48
CA VAL A 200 2.17 -1.75 25.13
C VAL A 200 1.06 -2.35 25.97
N LYS A 201 0.76 -1.71 27.08
CA LYS A 201 -0.44 -1.96 27.87
C LYS A 201 -1.50 -0.97 27.44
N VAL A 202 -2.56 -1.45 26.79
CA VAL A 202 -3.67 -0.61 26.31
C VAL A 202 -4.79 -0.64 27.32
N TYR A 203 -5.31 0.55 27.67
CA TYR A 203 -6.42 0.69 28.60
C TYR A 203 -7.75 0.68 27.86
N VAL A 204 -8.56 -0.36 28.09
CA VAL A 204 -9.86 -0.57 27.46
C VAL A 204 -10.91 -0.80 28.52
N ARG A 205 -11.90 0.09 28.62
CA ARG A 205 -13.05 -0.05 29.55
C ARG A 205 -12.61 -0.30 31.01
N GLY A 206 -11.55 0.38 31.46
CA GLY A 206 -11.01 0.25 32.81
C GLY A 206 -10.21 -1.04 33.06
N GLN A 207 -10.01 -1.88 32.04
CA GLN A 207 -9.09 -3.01 32.07
C GLN A 207 -7.83 -2.70 31.25
N THR A 208 -6.71 -3.29 31.67
CA THR A 208 -5.43 -3.17 30.96
C THR A 208 -5.20 -4.44 30.16
N VAL A 209 -4.95 -4.32 28.86
CA VAL A 209 -4.70 -5.44 27.95
C VAL A 209 -3.31 -5.29 27.35
N ALA A 210 -2.47 -6.30 27.51
CA ALA A 210 -1.14 -6.33 26.89
C ALA A 210 -1.28 -6.55 25.37
N LYS A 211 -0.70 -5.63 24.59
CA LYS A 211 -0.73 -5.64 23.13
C LYS A 211 0.67 -5.37 22.57
N VAL A 212 0.86 -5.69 21.30
CA VAL A 212 2.01 -5.28 20.50
C VAL A 212 1.51 -4.37 19.38
N ILE A 213 2.04 -3.14 19.31
CA ILE A 213 1.81 -2.21 18.22
C ILE A 213 2.82 -2.46 17.10
N ARG A 214 2.35 -2.64 15.88
CA ARG A 214 3.17 -2.69 14.66
C ARG A 214 2.55 -1.86 13.54
N PRO A 215 3.32 -1.22 12.66
CA PRO A 215 2.75 -0.69 11.44
C PRO A 215 2.20 -1.84 10.58
N SER A 216 1.16 -1.57 9.81
CA SER A 216 0.76 -2.46 8.72
C SER A 216 1.87 -2.51 7.66
N SER A 217 1.91 -3.59 6.87
CA SER A 217 2.82 -3.69 5.71
C SER A 217 2.63 -2.55 4.71
N ALA A 218 1.41 -2.00 4.64
CA ALA A 218 1.05 -0.85 3.83
C ALA A 218 1.36 0.50 4.48
N TRP A 219 1.87 0.52 5.72
CA TRP A 219 2.18 1.75 6.48
C TRP A 219 0.98 2.71 6.59
N ASP A 220 -0.24 2.19 6.55
CA ASP A 220 -1.50 2.94 6.55
C ASP A 220 -2.26 2.83 7.89
N ALA A 221 -1.81 1.94 8.77
CA ALA A 221 -2.46 1.63 10.04
C ALA A 221 -1.46 1.14 11.09
N LEU A 222 -1.82 1.32 12.36
CA LEU A 222 -1.21 0.63 13.49
C LEU A 222 -2.03 -0.63 13.80
N LEU A 223 -1.38 -1.79 13.75
CA LEU A 223 -1.93 -3.09 14.11
C LEU A 223 -1.73 -3.31 15.62
N LEU A 224 -2.80 -3.66 16.33
CA LEU A 224 -2.79 -3.99 17.75
C LEU A 224 -2.97 -5.51 17.90
N ARG A 225 -1.89 -6.24 18.19
CA ARG A 225 -1.95 -7.71 18.39
C ARG A 225 -1.87 -8.06 19.87
N ASP A 226 -2.48 -9.15 20.28
CA ASP A 226 -2.29 -9.69 21.64
C ASP A 226 -0.84 -10.20 21.81
N GLU A 227 -0.23 -9.88 22.95
CA GLU A 227 1.12 -10.35 23.27
C GLU A 227 1.12 -11.88 23.48
N GLY A 228 2.03 -12.60 22.81
CA GLY A 228 2.18 -14.04 22.94
C GLY A 228 1.18 -14.93 22.18
N GLN A 229 0.12 -14.38 21.59
CA GLN A 229 -0.76 -15.17 20.73
C GLN A 229 -0.12 -15.37 19.34
N ARG A 230 0.34 -16.61 19.07
CA ARG A 230 0.50 -17.09 17.70
C ARG A 230 -0.87 -17.02 17.05
N THR A 231 -0.99 -16.24 15.98
CA THR A 231 -2.23 -16.01 15.22
C THR A 231 -2.92 -17.34 14.95
N SER A 232 -3.94 -17.67 15.74
CA SER A 232 -4.83 -18.77 15.40
C SER A 232 -5.62 -18.33 14.16
N LEU A 233 -5.84 -19.27 13.25
CA LEU A 233 -6.57 -19.05 11.99
C LEU A 233 -7.98 -18.47 12.18
N SER A 234 -8.51 -18.35 13.41
CA SER A 234 -9.81 -17.76 13.73
C SER A 234 -9.77 -16.28 14.12
N GLN A 235 -8.59 -15.69 14.39
CA GLN A 235 -8.40 -14.25 14.57
C GLN A 235 -7.69 -13.66 13.34
N ILE A 236 -8.34 -13.76 12.17
CA ILE A 236 -7.73 -13.47 10.87
C ILE A 236 -7.36 -11.99 10.69
N VAL A 237 -7.99 -11.07 11.44
CA VAL A 237 -7.73 -9.63 11.29
C VAL A 237 -7.52 -8.97 12.65
N PRO A 238 -6.27 -8.62 13.02
CA PRO A 238 -6.03 -7.89 14.24
C PRO A 238 -6.71 -6.51 14.18
N PRO A 239 -7.15 -5.95 15.33
CA PRO A 239 -7.64 -4.58 15.39
C PRO A 239 -6.63 -3.61 14.74
N ARG A 240 -7.12 -2.74 13.85
CA ARG A 240 -6.31 -1.76 13.11
C ARG A 240 -6.77 -0.35 13.48
N VAL A 241 -5.81 0.53 13.79
CA VAL A 241 -6.04 1.98 13.92
C VAL A 241 -5.48 2.63 12.66
N LEU A 242 -6.36 3.06 11.75
CA LEU A 242 -5.92 3.71 10.51
C LEU A 242 -5.23 5.03 10.84
N LEU A 243 -4.06 5.28 10.26
CA LEU A 243 -3.29 6.50 10.51
C LEU A 243 -4.09 7.76 10.13
N LYS A 244 -4.91 7.68 9.07
CA LYS A 244 -5.79 8.78 8.63
C LYS A 244 -6.83 9.18 9.68
N ASN A 245 -7.10 8.32 10.65
CA ASN A 245 -8.04 8.58 11.74
C ASN A 245 -7.33 9.08 13.00
N ILE A 246 -5.99 9.14 13.03
CA ILE A 246 -5.21 9.62 14.17
C ILE A 246 -4.94 11.12 14.00
N GLY A 247 -5.43 11.92 14.93
CA GLY A 247 -5.25 13.36 14.97
C GLY A 247 -3.92 13.76 15.59
N SER A 248 -3.61 13.20 16.76
CA SER A 248 -2.32 13.43 17.42
C SER A 248 -1.88 12.21 18.24
N ILE A 249 -0.58 12.14 18.50
CA ILE A 249 0.01 11.30 19.53
C ILE A 249 0.84 12.19 20.47
N GLU A 250 0.59 12.06 21.77
CA GLU A 250 1.18 12.91 22.80
C GLU A 250 1.72 12.05 23.95
N PRO A 251 2.89 12.38 24.52
CA PRO A 251 3.37 11.74 25.75
C PRO A 251 2.49 12.14 26.94
N GLY A 252 2.41 11.26 27.94
CA GLY A 252 1.67 11.46 29.17
C GLY A 252 0.32 10.73 29.25
N ALA A 253 -0.15 10.61 30.48
CA ALA A 253 -1.45 10.09 30.86
C ALA A 253 -2.52 11.13 30.51
N GLY A 254 -3.16 11.00 29.36
CA GLY A 254 -4.22 11.92 28.97
C GLY A 254 -5.39 11.93 29.96
N LYS A 255 -6.31 12.89 29.81
CA LYS A 255 -7.34 13.25 30.82
C LYS A 255 -8.22 12.08 31.31
N GLY A 256 -8.31 10.97 30.57
CA GLY A 256 -9.07 9.76 30.93
C GLY A 256 -8.29 8.64 31.62
N HIS A 257 -6.96 8.71 31.70
CA HIS A 257 -6.11 7.60 32.14
C HIS A 257 -6.17 7.33 33.66
N ALA A 258 -6.46 8.35 34.47
CA ALA A 258 -6.25 8.33 35.93
C ALA A 258 -7.49 8.05 36.79
N ARG A 259 -8.67 7.70 36.23
CA ARG A 259 -9.86 7.45 37.05
C ARG A 259 -9.98 5.99 37.49
N ARG A 260 -9.06 5.52 38.32
CA ARG A 260 -9.33 4.38 39.22
C ARG A 260 -9.54 4.90 40.63
N GLY A 261 -10.55 4.35 41.31
CA GLY A 261 -11.08 4.87 42.56
C GLY A 261 -10.03 5.02 43.66
N LEU A 262 -10.37 5.86 44.65
CA LEU A 262 -9.59 6.33 45.82
C LEU A 262 -8.77 5.28 46.60
N LEU A 263 -8.86 3.99 46.28
CA LEU A 263 -8.28 2.88 47.05
C LEU A 263 -7.35 1.95 46.24
N ALA A 264 -7.16 2.16 44.93
CA ALA A 264 -6.31 1.29 44.10
C ALA A 264 -5.02 2.00 43.67
N ALA A 265 -4.05 2.07 44.58
CA ALA A 265 -2.74 2.68 44.37
C ALA A 265 -1.80 1.75 43.58
N SER A 266 -1.92 1.79 42.26
CA SER A 266 -0.81 1.49 41.35
C SER A 266 -0.87 2.56 40.28
N HIS A 267 -0.20 3.68 40.55
CA HIS A 267 -0.07 4.75 39.57
C HIS A 267 0.91 4.26 38.50
N ALA A 268 0.38 3.99 37.30
CA ALA A 268 1.22 3.96 36.11
C ALA A 268 2.06 5.24 36.10
N LYS A 269 3.38 5.09 35.89
CA LYS A 269 4.26 6.25 35.82
C LYS A 269 3.82 7.08 34.63
N ASP A 270 3.49 8.34 34.88
CA ASP A 270 3.06 9.28 33.83
C ASP A 270 4.10 9.34 32.70
N SER A 271 5.38 9.23 33.06
CA SER A 271 6.51 9.17 32.12
C SER A 271 6.51 7.95 31.18
N HIS A 272 5.69 6.93 31.40
CA HIS A 272 5.60 5.74 30.55
C HIS A 272 4.34 5.74 29.67
N CYS A 273 3.46 6.73 29.86
CA CYS A 273 2.15 6.76 29.23
C CYS A 273 2.19 7.58 27.94
N PHE A 274 1.32 7.25 26.99
CA PHE A 274 1.05 8.05 25.81
C PHE A 274 -0.44 8.02 25.46
N THR A 275 -0.88 9.03 24.72
CA THR A 275 -2.27 9.22 24.31
C THR A 275 -2.36 9.36 22.80
N LEU A 276 -3.20 8.53 22.17
CA LEU A 276 -3.57 8.61 20.76
C LEU A 276 -4.97 9.21 20.63
N THR A 277 -5.08 10.39 20.03
CA THR A 277 -6.37 11.07 19.82
C THR A 277 -6.87 10.79 18.41
N SER A 278 -8.09 10.26 18.26
CA SER A 278 -8.71 10.11 16.94
C SER A 278 -9.37 11.40 16.45
N LEU A 279 -9.26 11.67 15.14
CA LEU A 279 -10.02 12.74 14.45
C LEU A 279 -11.52 12.46 14.39
N LEU A 280 -11.94 11.21 14.57
CA LEU A 280 -13.35 10.81 14.53
C LEU A 280 -14.00 10.95 15.92
N SER A 281 -13.99 12.15 16.47
CA SER A 281 -14.74 12.49 17.69
C SER A 281 -16.23 12.65 17.35
N GLY A 282 -16.94 11.53 17.11
CA GLY A 282 -18.39 11.54 16.91
C GLY A 282 -19.04 10.29 16.34
N GLY A 283 -18.28 9.31 15.84
CA GLY A 283 -18.83 8.16 15.11
C GLY A 283 -18.49 6.80 15.72
N SER A 284 -19.51 5.97 15.92
CA SER A 284 -19.38 4.54 16.24
C SER A 284 -18.37 3.85 15.31
N VAL A 285 -17.37 3.17 15.87
CA VAL A 285 -16.41 2.39 15.07
C VAL A 285 -17.13 1.24 14.37
N ILE A 286 -16.95 1.21 13.04
CA ILE A 286 -17.45 0.21 12.11
C ILE A 286 -17.08 -1.20 12.62
N SER A 287 -18.11 -1.93 13.03
CA SER A 287 -18.04 -3.36 13.32
C SER A 287 -17.94 -4.12 12.00
N SER A 288 -16.85 -4.84 11.76
CA SER A 288 -16.84 -5.90 10.74
C SER A 288 -17.75 -7.03 11.24
N ARG A 289 -19.00 -7.01 10.79
CA ARG A 289 -20.02 -8.01 11.13
C ARG A 289 -19.74 -9.26 10.29
N THR A 290 -19.10 -10.27 10.87
CA THR A 290 -19.03 -11.62 10.28
C THR A 290 -20.45 -12.19 10.25
N ARG A 291 -21.06 -12.27 9.06
CA ARG A 291 -22.33 -12.97 8.85
C ARG A 291 -22.08 -14.48 9.01
N SER A 292 -22.48 -15.06 10.13
CA SER A 292 -22.68 -16.51 10.23
C SER A 292 -23.92 -16.87 9.41
N ARG A 293 -23.72 -17.65 8.34
CA ARG A 293 -24.80 -18.29 7.60
C ARG A 293 -25.31 -19.45 8.45
N SER A 294 -26.53 -19.35 8.97
CA SER A 294 -27.25 -20.46 9.59
C SER A 294 -27.80 -21.36 8.50
N SER A 295 -27.20 -22.53 8.28
CA SER A 295 -27.84 -23.65 7.60
C SER A 295 -28.59 -24.47 8.64
N SER A 296 -29.91 -24.54 8.49
CA SER A 296 -30.82 -25.40 9.24
C SER A 296 -30.65 -26.85 8.79
N THR A 297 -30.21 -27.73 9.68
CA THR A 297 -30.41 -29.18 9.52
C THR A 297 -30.83 -29.77 10.87
N THR A 298 -32.02 -30.35 10.86
CA THR A 298 -32.67 -31.10 11.92
C THR A 298 -31.95 -32.43 12.13
N ALA A 299 -31.53 -32.76 13.37
CA ALA A 299 -31.79 -34.05 14.03
C ALA A 299 -30.90 -34.30 15.28
N ARG A 300 -31.61 -34.73 16.34
CA ARG A 300 -31.25 -35.66 17.42
C ARG A 300 -30.18 -35.31 18.46
N GLN A 301 -30.69 -35.30 19.69
CA GLN A 301 -30.06 -35.27 21.00
C GLN A 301 -28.88 -36.22 21.15
N ASN A 302 -27.81 -35.72 21.78
CA ASN A 302 -27.09 -36.43 22.82
C ASN A 302 -26.47 -35.40 23.77
N SER A 303 -26.74 -35.60 25.06
CA SER A 303 -26.31 -34.77 26.17
C SER A 303 -24.83 -34.99 26.48
N SER A 304 -24.02 -33.97 26.26
CA SER A 304 -22.73 -33.78 26.92
C SER A 304 -22.52 -32.30 27.19
N SER A 305 -22.10 -31.99 28.41
CA SER A 305 -21.88 -30.65 28.94
C SER A 305 -20.79 -29.92 28.14
N LEU A 306 -21.20 -29.08 27.19
CA LEU A 306 -20.32 -28.13 26.51
C LEU A 306 -20.17 -26.87 27.38
N SER A 307 -18.95 -26.61 27.82
CA SER A 307 -18.54 -25.30 28.31
C SER A 307 -18.60 -24.30 27.16
N THR A 308 -19.40 -23.24 27.33
CA THR A 308 -19.45 -22.10 26.41
C THR A 308 -18.06 -21.47 26.30
N PRO A 309 -17.49 -21.29 25.10
CA PRO A 309 -16.24 -20.55 24.94
C PRO A 309 -16.47 -19.07 25.36
N PRO A 310 -15.47 -18.43 25.99
CA PRO A 310 -15.60 -17.03 26.39
C PRO A 310 -15.83 -16.18 25.14
N SER A 311 -16.91 -15.40 25.15
CA SER A 311 -17.23 -14.43 24.11
C SER A 311 -16.04 -13.48 23.92
N SER A 312 -15.43 -13.48 22.74
CA SER A 312 -14.38 -12.54 22.38
C SER A 312 -14.97 -11.13 22.35
N SER A 313 -14.62 -10.33 23.35
CA SER A 313 -15.05 -8.95 23.45
C SER A 313 -14.36 -8.14 22.35
N ILE A 314 -15.11 -7.85 21.28
CA ILE A 314 -14.64 -6.94 20.23
C ILE A 314 -14.45 -5.56 20.88
N LEU A 315 -13.20 -5.09 20.84
CA LEU A 315 -12.79 -3.76 21.26
C LEU A 315 -13.63 -2.71 20.49
N ARG A 316 -14.67 -2.18 21.13
CA ARG A 316 -15.34 -0.97 20.66
C ARG A 316 -14.72 0.20 21.42
N PRO A 317 -14.06 1.15 20.75
CA PRO A 317 -13.62 2.40 21.37
C PRO A 317 -14.82 3.08 22.02
N GLN A 318 -14.60 3.68 23.19
CA GLN A 318 -15.61 4.54 23.79
C GLN A 318 -15.86 5.74 22.86
N VAL A 319 -17.08 6.27 22.94
CA VAL A 319 -17.49 7.48 22.23
C VAL A 319 -16.51 8.60 22.62
N GLY A 320 -15.71 9.03 21.63
CA GLY A 320 -14.51 9.86 21.83
C GLY A 320 -13.23 9.03 21.75
N GLY A 321 -12.85 8.61 20.52
CA GLY A 321 -11.82 7.62 20.20
C GLY A 321 -10.40 7.96 20.64
N VAL A 322 -10.16 8.00 21.95
CA VAL A 322 -8.83 8.14 22.54
C VAL A 322 -8.35 6.76 22.98
N VAL A 323 -7.16 6.39 22.53
CA VAL A 323 -6.47 5.16 22.96
C VAL A 323 -5.35 5.57 23.89
N TYR A 324 -5.35 5.04 25.11
CA TYR A 324 -4.28 5.25 26.08
C TYR A 324 -3.39 4.00 26.12
N GLY A 325 -2.08 4.21 26.07
CA GLY A 325 -1.09 3.16 26.13
C GLY A 325 -0.01 3.46 27.16
N GLU A 326 0.55 2.41 27.73
CA GLU A 326 1.71 2.45 28.62
C GLU A 326 2.79 1.51 28.08
N VAL A 327 4.04 1.95 28.07
CA VAL A 327 5.22 1.16 27.66
C VAL A 327 6.14 0.87 28.84
N ASN A 328 7.16 0.05 28.62
CA ASN A 328 8.08 -0.39 29.68
C ASN A 328 9.06 0.70 30.14
N SER A 329 9.36 1.69 29.30
CA SER A 329 10.27 2.80 29.64
C SER A 329 9.89 4.10 28.95
N GLU A 330 10.34 5.21 29.51
CA GLU A 330 10.21 6.56 28.92
C GLU A 330 10.87 6.67 27.54
N GLU A 331 12.06 6.08 27.37
CA GLU A 331 12.76 6.06 26.07
C GLU A 331 11.94 5.37 24.97
N ILE A 332 11.30 4.24 25.29
CA ILE A 332 10.43 3.53 24.34
C ILE A 332 9.19 4.36 24.03
N ARG A 333 8.66 5.11 25.01
CA ARG A 333 7.50 6.00 24.82
C ARG A 333 7.86 7.07 23.81
N ASP A 334 8.95 7.79 24.03
CA ASP A 334 9.36 8.91 23.18
C ASP A 334 9.67 8.42 21.77
N ARG A 335 10.41 7.33 21.63
CA ARG A 335 10.71 6.73 20.32
C ARG A 335 9.44 6.27 19.59
N LEU A 336 8.45 5.72 20.29
CA LEU A 336 7.15 5.36 19.68
C LEU A 336 6.35 6.60 19.27
N VAL A 337 6.33 7.64 20.11
CA VAL A 337 5.65 8.91 19.83
C VAL A 337 6.24 9.55 18.58
N ASP A 338 7.57 9.64 18.49
CA ASP A 338 8.24 10.27 17.35
C ASP A 338 8.10 9.43 16.08
N ALA A 339 8.22 8.11 16.17
CA ALA A 339 7.97 7.21 15.04
C ALA A 339 6.54 7.38 14.48
N VAL A 340 5.52 7.42 15.35
CA VAL A 340 4.13 7.61 14.90
C VAL A 340 3.91 9.03 14.36
N ARG A 341 4.54 10.06 14.92
CA ARG A 341 4.50 11.43 14.37
C ARG A 341 5.11 11.50 12.98
N ALA A 342 6.27 10.88 12.77
CA ALA A 342 6.91 10.78 11.48
C ALA A 342 6.01 10.06 10.46
N MET A 343 5.37 8.96 10.86
CA MET A 343 4.39 8.25 10.02
C MET A 343 3.19 9.14 9.64
N LEU A 344 2.65 9.90 10.60
CA LEU A 344 1.54 10.83 10.35
C LEU A 344 1.97 11.98 9.44
N SER A 345 3.19 12.49 9.60
CA SER A 345 3.76 13.53 8.74
C SER A 345 3.85 13.06 7.29
N VAL A 346 4.46 11.89 7.05
CA VAL A 346 4.56 11.26 5.73
C VAL A 346 3.18 11.05 5.13
N MET A 347 2.25 10.50 5.89
CA MET A 347 0.89 10.25 5.40
C MET A 347 0.18 11.55 5.02
N ARG A 348 0.29 12.61 5.82
CA ARG A 348 -0.35 13.92 5.54
C ARG A 348 0.28 14.62 4.35
N GLN A 349 1.60 14.62 4.26
CA GLN A 349 2.33 15.13 3.10
C GLN A 349 1.90 14.38 1.84
N THR A 350 1.85 13.05 1.93
CA THR A 350 1.34 12.20 0.85
C THR A 350 -0.10 12.58 0.51
N GLN A 351 -1.00 12.72 1.47
CA GLN A 351 -2.40 13.14 1.21
C GLN A 351 -2.51 14.51 0.54
N ARG A 352 -1.70 15.50 0.95
CA ARG A 352 -1.65 16.84 0.34
C ARG A 352 -1.19 16.77 -1.12
N LEU A 353 -0.10 16.05 -1.38
CA LEU A 353 0.42 15.84 -2.73
C LEU A 353 -0.56 15.04 -3.63
N LEU A 354 -1.57 14.42 -3.03
CA LEU A 354 -2.54 13.58 -3.69
C LEU A 354 -3.93 14.24 -3.85
N ARG A 355 -4.10 15.46 -3.34
CA ARG A 355 -5.33 16.26 -3.49
C ARG A 355 -5.34 16.87 -4.90
N PRO A 356 -6.46 16.79 -5.65
CA PRO A 356 -6.54 17.42 -6.97
C PRO A 356 -6.33 18.94 -6.86
N PRO A 357 -5.69 19.58 -7.86
CA PRO A 357 -5.34 21.00 -7.80
C PRO A 357 -6.55 21.93 -7.59
N ALA A 358 -7.73 21.54 -8.09
CA ALA A 358 -8.97 22.32 -7.91
C ALA A 358 -9.43 22.45 -6.45
N GLU A 359 -8.96 21.61 -5.53
CA GLU A 359 -9.26 21.70 -4.09
C GLU A 359 -8.14 22.37 -3.29
N ALA A 360 -6.99 22.66 -3.90
CA ALA A 360 -5.84 23.23 -3.20
C ALA A 360 -5.95 24.76 -3.06
N GLU A 361 -6.67 25.43 -3.97
CA GLU A 361 -6.81 26.90 -3.99
C GLU A 361 -7.85 27.44 -3.00
N GLU A 362 -8.65 26.60 -2.33
CA GLU A 362 -9.68 27.04 -1.36
C GLU A 362 -9.20 27.04 0.11
N GLU A 363 -7.99 26.54 0.42
CA GLU A 363 -7.47 26.39 1.80
C GLU A 363 -6.25 27.27 2.15
N GLU A 364 -5.69 28.02 1.18
CA GLU A 364 -4.74 29.13 1.43
C GLU A 364 -5.51 30.46 1.55
#